data_AF-A0A4Y2M894-F1
#
_entry.id   AF-A0A4Y2M894-F1
#
_cell.length_a   1.000
_cell.length_b   1.000
_cell.length_c   1.000
_cell.angle_alpha   90.00
_cell.angle_beta   90.00
_cell.angle_gamma   90.00
#
_symmetry.space_group_name_H-M   'P 1'
#
loop_
_entity.id
_entity.type
_entity.pdbx_description
1 polymer ?
#
loop_
_entity_poly.entity_id
_entity_poly.type
_entity_poly.pdbx_seq_one_letter_code
_entity_poly.pdbx_strand_id
1 'polypeptide(L)'
;MKEIESERAFELEKLRLSQPQQSATVHGLGVEKPTIEIQKLLPKFKPQEDDIGLFLALFERQLSFLKVPKENFVTYLISALPGDISKLIAREPETLSQDYDHIKNMLLKRFKLSAEKFRVLFSQHRKATDSTWKDFFFELRTYFEGWLSELEISSFDKLKELIIADQIKKKCPPEYKNHYLDIWKTLNDPVTLAEKLYLYENIKSPYQKFIKKS
;
A
#
# COMPACT_ATOMS: atom_id res chain seq x y z
N MET A 1 -74.26 30.75 34.83
CA MET A 1 -73.42 30.65 33.60
C MET A 1 -71.93 30.60 33.91
N LYS A 2 -71.37 31.49 34.76
CA LYS A 2 -69.93 31.47 35.12
C LYS A 2 -69.41 30.19 35.81
N GLU A 3 -70.27 29.51 36.57
CA GLU A 3 -69.89 28.31 37.34
C GLU A 3 -69.72 27.07 36.44
N ILE A 4 -70.53 26.97 35.38
CA ILE A 4 -70.46 25.87 34.40
C ILE A 4 -69.21 26.00 33.52
N GLU A 5 -68.75 27.23 33.26
CA GLU A 5 -67.51 27.50 32.52
C GLU A 5 -66.27 27.17 33.35
N SER A 6 -66.32 27.44 34.66
CA SER A 6 -65.27 27.05 35.61
C SER A 6 -65.13 25.53 35.71
N GLU A 7 -66.24 24.82 35.84
CA GLU A 7 -66.26 23.35 35.91
C GLU A 7 -65.69 22.71 34.64
N ARG A 8 -66.06 23.24 33.47
CA ARG A 8 -65.56 22.79 32.16
C ARG A 8 -64.07 23.06 31.97
N ALA A 9 -63.59 24.20 32.44
CA ALA A 9 -62.16 24.53 32.38
C ALA A 9 -61.34 23.58 33.27
N PHE A 10 -61.86 23.25 34.44
CA PHE A 10 -61.19 22.34 35.37
C PHE A 10 -61.13 20.90 34.84
N GLU A 11 -62.22 20.40 34.23
CA GLU A 11 -62.21 19.08 33.60
C GLU A 11 -61.26 19.01 32.40
N LEU A 12 -61.18 20.05 31.58
CA LEU A 12 -60.25 20.13 30.44
C LEU A 12 -58.78 20.08 30.90
N GLU A 13 -58.44 20.76 32.00
CA GLU A 13 -57.09 20.77 32.56
C GLU A 13 -56.73 19.39 33.15
N LYS A 14 -57.69 18.76 33.86
CA LYS A 14 -57.52 17.41 34.41
C LYS A 14 -57.32 16.35 33.30
N LEU A 15 -58.00 16.49 32.16
CA LEU A 15 -57.83 15.62 31.00
C LEU A 15 -56.46 15.82 30.30
N ARG A 16 -55.93 17.06 30.34
CA ARG A 16 -54.60 17.39 29.82
C ARG A 16 -53.46 16.76 30.63
N LEU A 17 -53.59 16.75 31.96
CA LEU A 17 -52.61 16.15 32.86
C LEU A 17 -52.64 14.61 32.89
N SER A 18 -53.76 14.00 32.49
CA SER A 18 -53.93 12.54 32.47
C SER A 18 -53.62 11.88 31.12
N GLN A 19 -53.35 12.66 30.06
CA GLN A 19 -52.74 12.14 28.85
C GLN A 19 -51.23 11.94 29.06
N PRO A 20 -50.68 10.74 28.77
CA PRO A 20 -49.24 10.56 28.75
C PRO A 20 -48.63 11.53 27.74
N GLN A 21 -47.63 12.30 28.17
CA GLN A 21 -46.85 13.15 27.27
C GLN A 21 -46.22 12.27 26.17
N GLN A 22 -46.88 12.20 25.03
CA GLN A 22 -46.24 11.77 23.80
C GLN A 22 -45.29 12.90 23.41
N SER A 23 -44.04 12.77 23.86
CA SER A 23 -42.92 13.47 23.26
C SER A 23 -42.99 13.21 21.76
N ALA A 24 -43.35 14.23 20.99
CA ALA A 24 -43.38 14.17 19.54
C ALA A 24 -41.95 13.91 19.04
N THR A 25 -41.59 12.64 18.86
CA THR A 25 -40.53 12.25 17.96
C THR A 25 -41.02 12.58 16.56
N VAL A 26 -40.51 13.67 16.01
CA VAL A 26 -40.65 14.03 14.61
C VAL A 26 -40.18 12.83 13.78
N HIS A 27 -41.11 11.99 13.37
CA HIS A 27 -40.91 10.99 12.32
C HIS A 27 -40.82 11.77 11.00
N GLY A 28 -39.68 12.40 10.78
CA GLY A 28 -39.20 12.53 9.42
C GLY A 28 -39.01 11.11 8.91
N LEU A 29 -39.55 10.82 7.73
CA LEU A 29 -39.09 9.71 6.89
C LEU A 29 -37.63 9.98 6.53
N GLY A 30 -36.75 9.85 7.52
CA GLY A 30 -35.35 9.67 7.32
C GLY A 30 -35.26 8.35 6.58
N VAL A 31 -34.92 8.41 5.30
CA VAL A 31 -34.09 7.37 4.74
C VAL A 31 -32.93 7.27 5.73
N GLU A 32 -32.97 6.29 6.64
CA GLU A 32 -31.82 5.93 7.44
C GLU A 32 -30.75 5.66 6.40
N LYS A 33 -29.84 6.63 6.22
CA LYS A 33 -28.63 6.40 5.45
C LYS A 33 -28.05 5.17 6.10
N PRO A 34 -27.83 4.07 5.36
CA PRO A 34 -27.24 2.90 5.97
C PRO A 34 -25.96 3.36 6.64
N THR A 35 -25.89 3.20 7.96
CA THR A 35 -24.71 3.52 8.77
C THR A 35 -23.69 2.45 8.45
N ILE A 36 -23.19 2.46 7.22
CA ILE A 36 -22.14 1.56 6.80
C ILE A 36 -20.92 2.01 7.59
N GLU A 37 -20.44 1.15 8.51
CA GLU A 37 -19.16 1.36 9.16
C GLU A 37 -18.12 1.58 8.08
N ILE A 38 -17.57 2.80 8.01
CA ILE A 38 -16.61 3.21 6.97
C ILE A 38 -15.47 2.18 6.84
N GLN A 39 -15.07 1.57 7.96
CA GLN A 39 -14.07 0.51 8.04
C GLN A 39 -14.37 -0.74 7.21
N LYS A 40 -15.66 -1.07 6.99
CA LYS A 40 -16.11 -2.18 6.15
C LYS A 40 -16.04 -1.86 4.65
N LEU A 41 -15.99 -0.58 4.29
CA LEU A 41 -15.89 -0.11 2.90
C LEU A 41 -14.45 0.06 2.43
N LEU A 42 -13.51 0.17 3.37
CA LEU A 42 -12.11 0.39 3.06
C LEU A 42 -11.43 -0.91 2.63
N PRO A 43 -10.63 -0.90 1.55
CA PRO A 43 -9.82 -2.05 1.18
C PRO A 43 -8.85 -2.39 2.33
N LYS A 44 -8.53 -3.67 2.49
CA LYS A 44 -7.48 -4.11 3.43
C LYS A 44 -6.16 -4.17 2.68
N PHE A 45 -5.13 -3.53 3.24
CA PHE A 45 -3.80 -3.56 2.65
C PHE A 45 -3.14 -4.92 2.85
N LYS A 46 -2.56 -5.46 1.79
CA LYS A 46 -1.79 -6.70 1.77
C LYS A 46 -0.36 -6.39 1.32
N PRO A 47 0.62 -6.25 2.22
CA PRO A 47 1.98 -5.80 1.88
C PRO A 47 2.74 -6.68 0.88
N GLN A 48 2.30 -7.92 0.61
CA GLN A 48 2.91 -8.81 -0.37
C GLN A 48 2.31 -8.69 -1.78
N GLU A 49 1.08 -8.19 -1.88
CA GLU A 49 0.27 -8.14 -3.12
C GLU A 49 0.05 -6.70 -3.58
N ASP A 50 -0.22 -5.80 -2.64
CA ASP A 50 -0.67 -4.44 -2.91
C ASP A 50 0.50 -3.45 -3.03
N ASP A 51 0.38 -2.51 -3.95
CA ASP A 51 1.20 -1.30 -3.97
C ASP A 51 0.70 -0.31 -2.90
N ILE A 52 1.58 0.08 -1.98
CA ILE A 52 1.22 0.98 -0.87
C ILE A 52 0.76 2.35 -1.37
N GLY A 53 1.31 2.85 -2.48
CA GLY A 53 0.99 4.16 -3.02
C GLY A 53 -0.40 4.16 -3.63
N LEU A 54 -0.74 3.14 -4.41
CA LEU A 54 -2.07 2.94 -4.95
C LEU A 54 -3.11 2.72 -3.85
N PHE A 55 -2.79 1.89 -2.85
CA PHE A 55 -3.63 1.67 -1.69
C PHE A 55 -3.95 3.00 -0.97
N LEU A 56 -2.93 3.80 -0.65
CA LEU A 56 -3.09 5.09 0.03
C LEU A 56 -3.90 6.08 -0.82
N ALA A 57 -3.66 6.15 -2.14
CA ALA A 57 -4.43 7.03 -3.02
C ALA A 57 -5.92 6.64 -3.10
N LEU A 58 -6.24 5.34 -3.16
CA LEU A 58 -7.62 4.86 -3.13
C LEU A 58 -8.28 5.13 -1.78
N PHE A 59 -7.55 4.88 -0.69
CA PHE A 59 -7.98 5.17 0.67
C PHE A 59 -8.32 6.65 0.86
N GLU A 60 -7.43 7.56 0.45
CA GLU A 60 -7.63 9.01 0.51
C GLU A 60 -8.88 9.43 -0.28
N ARG A 61 -9.04 8.91 -1.50
CA ARG A 61 -10.19 9.21 -2.35
C ARG A 61 -11.49 8.77 -1.68
N GLN A 62 -11.50 7.62 -1.03
CA GLN A 62 -12.69 7.08 -0.38
C GLN A 62 -13.06 7.86 0.88
N LEU A 63 -12.10 8.21 1.73
CA LEU A 63 -12.34 9.06 2.89
C LEU A 63 -12.78 10.47 2.50
N SER A 64 -12.19 11.03 1.44
CA SER A 64 -12.58 12.33 0.90
C SER A 64 -14.01 12.30 0.37
N PHE A 65 -14.39 11.24 -0.36
CA PHE A 65 -15.76 11.04 -0.83
C PHE A 65 -16.77 10.98 0.32
N LEU A 66 -16.39 10.35 1.43
CA LEU A 66 -17.19 10.25 2.66
C LEU A 66 -17.08 11.50 3.56
N LYS A 67 -16.33 12.53 3.14
CA LYS A 67 -16.09 13.78 3.88
C LYS A 67 -15.55 13.56 5.29
N VAL A 68 -14.69 12.55 5.45
CA VAL A 68 -14.02 12.31 6.73
C VAL A 68 -12.98 13.41 6.97
N PRO A 69 -12.92 14.02 8.18
CA PRO A 69 -11.88 14.98 8.53
C PRO A 69 -10.49 14.35 8.51
N LYS A 70 -9.47 15.10 8.08
CA LYS A 70 -8.10 14.58 7.91
C LYS A 70 -7.51 14.10 9.24
N GLU A 71 -7.87 14.74 10.35
CA GLU A 71 -7.49 14.35 11.71
C GLU A 71 -7.88 12.89 12.04
N ASN A 72 -8.93 12.37 11.41
CA ASN A 72 -9.40 10.99 11.62
C ASN A 72 -8.79 9.97 10.66
N PHE A 73 -8.03 10.40 9.64
CA PHE A 73 -7.52 9.50 8.60
C PHE A 73 -6.64 8.40 9.19
N VAL A 74 -5.79 8.71 10.17
CA VAL A 74 -4.91 7.69 10.78
C VAL A 74 -5.71 6.61 11.50
N THR A 75 -6.78 6.97 12.20
CA THR A 75 -7.68 6.01 12.87
C THR A 75 -8.26 5.00 11.88
N TYR A 76 -8.74 5.47 10.72
CA TYR A 76 -9.25 4.58 9.67
C TYR A 76 -8.14 3.79 8.98
N LEU A 77 -6.96 4.40 8.81
CA LEU A 77 -5.81 3.74 8.19
C LEU A 77 -5.35 2.55 9.03
N ILE A 78 -5.23 2.71 10.35
CA ILE A 78 -4.86 1.63 11.28
C ILE A 78 -5.83 0.43 11.15
N SER A 79 -7.12 0.69 10.95
CA SER A 79 -8.12 -0.36 10.74
C SER A 79 -7.99 -1.10 9.40
N ALA A 80 -7.40 -0.46 8.39
CA ALA A 80 -7.20 -1.00 7.05
C ALA A 80 -5.84 -1.70 6.88
N LEU A 81 -4.91 -1.50 7.82
CA LEU A 81 -3.57 -2.09 7.80
C LEU A 81 -3.49 -3.40 8.61
N PRO A 82 -2.63 -4.34 8.19
CA PRO A 82 -2.20 -5.47 9.00
C PRO A 82 -1.60 -5.03 10.35
N GLY A 83 -1.82 -5.81 11.40
CA GLY A 83 -1.44 -5.44 12.77
C GLY A 83 0.07 -5.23 12.98
N ASP A 84 0.93 -5.91 12.24
CA ASP A 84 2.38 -5.70 12.23
C ASP A 84 2.78 -4.33 11.65
N ILE A 85 2.04 -3.82 10.67
CA ILE A 85 2.23 -2.48 10.12
C ILE A 85 1.68 -1.42 11.07
N SER A 86 0.50 -1.66 11.66
CA SER A 86 -0.09 -0.75 12.65
C SER A 86 0.83 -0.55 13.87
N LYS A 87 1.60 -1.59 14.26
CA LYS A 87 2.63 -1.48 15.30
C LYS A 87 3.79 -0.55 14.92
N LEU A 88 4.05 -0.30 13.64
CA LEU A 88 5.05 0.69 13.22
C LEU A 88 4.56 2.10 13.52
N ILE A 89 3.28 2.39 13.26
CA ILE A 89 2.65 3.68 13.57
C ILE A 89 2.67 3.94 15.08
N ALA A 90 2.39 2.93 15.90
CA ALA A 90 2.40 3.04 17.36
C ALA A 90 3.79 3.32 17.98
N ARG A 91 4.88 3.20 17.21
CA ARG A 91 6.24 3.55 17.67
C ARG A 91 6.59 5.00 17.44
N GLU A 92 5.82 5.70 16.62
CA GLU A 92 5.99 7.14 16.40
C GLU A 92 5.53 7.92 17.65
N PRO A 93 6.16 9.07 17.95
CA PRO A 93 5.69 9.97 19.01
C PRO A 93 4.20 10.32 18.83
N GLU A 94 3.46 10.52 19.93
CA GLU A 94 2.00 10.73 19.89
C GLU A 94 1.59 11.84 18.90
N THR A 95 2.33 12.95 18.89
CA THR A 95 2.10 14.09 17.99
C THR A 95 2.27 13.74 16.51
N LEU A 96 3.18 12.81 16.18
CA LEU A 96 3.45 12.35 14.81
C LEU A 96 2.58 11.16 14.41
N SER A 97 2.16 10.35 15.39
CA SER A 97 1.32 9.18 15.19
C SER A 97 -0.10 9.54 14.72
N GLN A 98 -0.55 10.78 14.97
CA GLN A 98 -1.82 11.30 14.47
C GLN A 98 -1.69 12.15 13.20
N ASP A 99 -0.46 12.50 12.80
CA ASP A 99 -0.22 13.22 11.55
C ASP A 99 -0.26 12.26 10.36
N TYR A 100 -1.35 12.34 9.60
CA TYR A 100 -1.54 11.51 8.41
C TYR A 100 -0.45 11.71 7.37
N ASP A 101 0.05 12.92 7.14
CA ASP A 101 1.07 13.16 6.11
C ASP A 101 2.41 12.55 6.52
N HIS A 102 2.76 12.62 7.80
CA HIS A 102 3.92 11.92 8.36
C HIS A 102 3.79 10.40 8.18
N ILE A 103 2.67 9.81 8.60
CA ILE A 103 2.43 8.37 8.49
C ILE A 103 2.40 7.90 7.03
N LYS A 104 1.76 8.66 6.14
CA LYS A 104 1.76 8.41 4.68
C LYS A 104 3.19 8.34 4.16
N ASN A 105 4.02 9.35 4.46
CA ASN A 105 5.40 9.40 4.01
C ASN A 105 6.25 8.27 4.61
N MET A 106 6.05 7.93 5.88
CA MET A 106 6.71 6.80 6.53
C MET A 106 6.36 5.48 5.84
N LEU A 107 5.09 5.22 5.56
CA LEU A 107 4.62 4.01 4.89
C LEU A 107 5.13 3.94 3.45
N LEU A 108 5.05 5.04 2.70
CA LEU A 108 5.60 5.13 1.34
C LEU A 108 7.10 4.81 1.33
N LYS A 109 7.87 5.33 2.30
CA LYS A 109 9.30 5.00 2.43
C LYS A 109 9.53 3.54 2.82
N ARG A 110 8.74 3.01 3.76
CA ARG A 110 8.89 1.65 4.29
C ARG A 110 8.58 0.57 3.26
N PHE A 111 7.54 0.80 2.46
CA PHE A 111 7.06 -0.13 1.43
C PHE A 111 7.50 0.29 0.03
N LYS A 112 8.43 1.27 -0.07
CA LYS A 112 9.05 1.65 -1.33
C LYS A 112 9.66 0.41 -1.96
N LEU A 113 9.24 0.10 -3.19
CA LEU A 113 9.79 -1.03 -3.92
C LEU A 113 11.26 -0.74 -4.23
N SER A 114 12.15 -1.64 -3.80
CA SER A 114 13.56 -1.57 -4.19
C SER A 114 13.73 -1.78 -5.70
N ALA A 115 14.84 -1.30 -6.27
CA ALA A 115 15.25 -1.58 -7.65
C ALA A 115 15.11 -3.06 -8.03
N GLU A 116 15.55 -3.97 -7.14
CA GLU A 116 15.48 -5.41 -7.40
C GLU A 116 14.03 -5.93 -7.48
N LYS A 117 13.13 -5.39 -6.66
CA LYS A 117 11.72 -5.78 -6.69
C LYS A 117 11.06 -5.32 -7.99
N PHE A 118 11.34 -4.08 -8.43
CA PHE A 118 10.89 -3.58 -9.74
C PHE A 118 11.45 -4.42 -10.89
N ARG A 119 12.74 -4.77 -10.87
CA ARG A 119 13.37 -5.65 -11.86
C ARG A 119 12.68 -7.00 -11.97
N VAL A 120 12.37 -7.62 -10.82
CA VAL A 120 11.67 -8.91 -10.76
C VAL A 120 10.25 -8.77 -11.29
N LEU A 121 9.51 -7.73 -10.87
CA LEU A 121 8.18 -7.44 -11.39
C LEU A 121 8.23 -7.29 -12.91
N PHE A 122 9.06 -6.38 -13.44
CA PHE A 122 9.24 -6.19 -14.88
C PHE A 122 9.58 -7.48 -15.63
N SER A 123 10.55 -8.27 -15.15
CA SER A 123 11.05 -9.45 -15.86
C SER A 123 10.12 -10.67 -15.78
N GLN A 124 9.29 -10.78 -14.74
CA GLN A 124 8.41 -11.93 -14.52
C GLN A 124 6.93 -11.59 -14.72
N HIS A 125 6.62 -10.32 -15.02
CA HIS A 125 5.25 -9.89 -15.20
C HIS A 125 4.56 -10.66 -16.33
N ARG A 126 3.32 -11.06 -16.06
CA ARG A 126 2.45 -11.74 -17.01
C ARG A 126 1.12 -11.01 -17.04
N LYS A 127 0.56 -10.88 -18.23
CA LYS A 127 -0.75 -10.29 -18.42
C LYS A 127 -1.80 -11.10 -17.63
N ALA A 128 -2.56 -10.43 -16.78
CA ALA A 128 -3.69 -11.03 -16.08
C ALA A 128 -4.79 -11.44 -17.07
N THR A 129 -5.52 -12.51 -16.76
CA THR A 129 -6.57 -13.07 -17.66
C THR A 129 -7.70 -12.07 -17.94
N ASP A 130 -8.01 -11.23 -16.97
CA ASP A 130 -9.08 -10.23 -16.95
C ASP A 130 -8.62 -8.81 -17.35
N SER A 131 -7.32 -8.56 -17.53
CA SER A 131 -6.77 -7.26 -17.94
C SER A 131 -6.79 -7.04 -19.46
N THR A 132 -6.67 -5.79 -19.91
CA THR A 132 -6.41 -5.47 -21.33
C THR A 132 -4.91 -5.45 -21.63
N TRP A 133 -4.54 -5.47 -22.91
CA TRP A 133 -3.13 -5.29 -23.33
C TRP A 133 -2.60 -3.89 -23.00
N LYS A 134 -3.48 -2.87 -22.92
CA LYS A 134 -3.09 -1.52 -22.50
C LYS A 134 -2.69 -1.51 -21.03
N ASP A 135 -3.47 -2.17 -20.18
CA ASP A 135 -3.17 -2.27 -18.75
C ASP A 135 -1.82 -2.96 -18.54
N PHE A 136 -1.59 -4.10 -19.20
CA PHE A 136 -0.30 -4.80 -19.17
C PHE A 136 0.87 -3.94 -19.62
N PHE A 137 0.70 -3.14 -20.69
CA PHE A 137 1.72 -2.19 -21.13
C PHE A 137 2.01 -1.12 -20.06
N PHE A 138 0.98 -0.54 -19.47
CA PHE A 138 1.13 0.47 -18.42
C PHE A 138 1.81 -0.10 -17.18
N GLU A 139 1.45 -1.31 -16.77
CA GLU A 139 2.08 -2.04 -15.66
C GLU A 139 3.56 -2.30 -15.94
N LEU A 140 3.89 -2.89 -17.11
CA LEU A 140 5.28 -3.10 -17.53
C LEU A 140 6.09 -1.80 -17.54
N ARG A 141 5.52 -0.73 -18.11
CA ARG A 141 6.16 0.58 -18.18
C ARG A 141 6.44 1.12 -16.78
N THR A 142 5.47 1.02 -15.88
CA THR A 142 5.59 1.46 -14.49
C THR A 142 6.70 0.71 -13.77
N TYR A 143 6.77 -0.62 -13.92
CA TYR A 143 7.85 -1.39 -13.29
C TYR A 143 9.22 -1.05 -13.86
N PHE A 144 9.31 -0.83 -15.18
CA PHE A 144 10.54 -0.43 -15.83
C PHE A 144 11.01 0.96 -15.37
N GLU A 145 10.14 1.96 -15.41
CA GLU A 145 10.45 3.33 -14.97
C GLU A 145 10.80 3.36 -13.47
N GLY A 146 10.08 2.59 -12.64
CA GLY A 146 10.41 2.42 -11.22
C GLY A 146 11.79 1.80 -11.01
N TRP A 147 12.16 0.78 -11.80
CA TRP A 147 13.49 0.18 -11.73
C TRP A 147 14.60 1.19 -12.08
N LEU A 148 14.41 1.98 -13.14
CA LEU A 148 15.37 3.00 -13.55
C LEU A 148 15.49 4.12 -12.52
N SER A 149 14.37 4.54 -11.93
CA SER A 149 14.33 5.58 -10.90
C SER A 149 15.09 5.16 -9.64
N GLU A 150 14.86 3.94 -9.14
CA GLU A 150 15.57 3.44 -7.95
C GLU A 150 17.08 3.23 -8.16
N LEU A 151 17.53 3.09 -9.40
CA LEU A 151 18.95 2.99 -9.77
C LEU A 151 19.54 4.31 -10.25
N GLU A 152 18.76 5.39 -10.24
CA GLU A 152 19.17 6.73 -10.71
C GLU A 152 19.73 6.70 -12.14
N ILE A 153 19.12 5.90 -13.02
CA ILE A 153 19.52 5.77 -14.43
C ILE A 153 19.04 7.00 -15.20
N SER A 154 19.97 7.92 -15.44
CA SER A 154 19.70 9.21 -16.06
C SER A 154 20.15 9.34 -17.53
N SER A 155 20.77 8.31 -18.11
CA SER A 155 21.27 8.35 -19.48
C SER A 155 21.01 7.05 -20.25
N PHE A 156 20.96 7.16 -21.57
CA PHE A 156 20.81 6.02 -22.45
C PHE A 156 21.99 5.04 -22.36
N ASP A 157 23.22 5.53 -22.12
CA ASP A 157 24.39 4.68 -21.94
C ASP A 157 24.30 3.84 -20.67
N LYS A 158 23.95 4.45 -19.53
CA LYS A 158 23.68 3.72 -18.27
C LYS A 158 22.57 2.68 -18.44
N LEU A 159 21.54 3.00 -19.23
CA LEU A 159 20.47 2.05 -19.53
C LEU A 159 21.01 0.84 -20.33
N LYS A 160 21.80 1.06 -21.39
CA LYS A 160 22.41 -0.03 -22.16
C LYS A 160 23.25 -0.94 -21.26
N GLU A 161 24.10 -0.34 -20.42
CA GLU A 161 24.94 -1.07 -19.46
C GLU A 161 24.10 -1.91 -18.49
N LEU A 162 23.07 -1.32 -17.89
CA LEU A 162 22.14 -2.01 -16.99
C LEU A 162 21.49 -3.22 -17.66
N ILE A 163 20.99 -3.05 -18.89
CA ILE A 163 20.33 -4.13 -19.63
C ILE A 163 21.33 -5.25 -19.96
N ILE A 164 22.55 -4.92 -20.37
CA ILE A 164 23.61 -5.92 -20.62
C ILE A 164 23.95 -6.67 -19.33
N ALA A 165 24.14 -5.96 -18.22
CA ALA A 165 24.43 -6.58 -16.92
C ALA A 165 23.29 -7.52 -16.48
N ASP A 166 22.03 -7.10 -16.62
CA ASP A 166 20.87 -7.95 -16.30
C ASP A 166 20.84 -9.22 -17.16
N GLN A 167 21.18 -9.14 -18.45
CA GLN A 167 21.27 -10.31 -19.32
C GLN A 167 22.41 -11.26 -18.92
N ILE A 168 23.57 -10.74 -18.52
CA ILE A 168 24.67 -11.56 -17.99
C ILE A 168 24.22 -12.28 -16.71
N LYS A 169 23.60 -11.54 -15.78
CA LYS A 169 23.08 -12.10 -14.51
C LYS A 169 22.06 -13.21 -14.75
N LYS A 170 21.17 -13.06 -15.73
CA LYS A 170 20.15 -14.07 -16.09
C LYS A 170 20.74 -15.38 -16.60
N LYS A 171 21.88 -15.33 -17.30
CA LYS A 171 22.58 -16.50 -17.84
C LYS A 171 23.56 -17.13 -16.84
N CYS A 172 23.79 -16.47 -15.72
CA CYS A 172 24.77 -16.89 -14.74
C CYS A 172 24.24 -18.05 -13.88
N PRO A 173 25.01 -19.13 -13.66
CA PRO A 173 24.58 -20.22 -12.78
C PRO A 173 24.36 -19.73 -11.33
N PRO A 174 23.42 -20.33 -10.57
CA PRO A 174 23.09 -19.88 -9.21
C PRO A 174 24.29 -19.78 -8.25
N GLU A 175 25.28 -20.65 -8.43
CA GLU A 175 26.50 -20.71 -7.63
C GLU A 175 27.31 -19.40 -7.68
N TYR A 176 27.35 -18.73 -8.83
CA TYR A 176 28.06 -17.45 -9.00
C TYR A 176 27.32 -16.31 -8.31
N LYS A 177 25.99 -16.31 -8.42
CA LYS A 177 25.13 -15.38 -7.67
C LYS A 177 25.31 -15.54 -6.17
N ASN A 178 25.38 -16.78 -5.68
CA ASN A 178 25.56 -17.06 -4.25
C ASN A 178 26.92 -16.58 -3.72
N HIS A 179 27.98 -16.68 -4.52
CA HIS A 179 29.30 -16.19 -4.14
C HIS A 179 29.33 -14.65 -3.95
N TYR A 180 28.51 -13.92 -4.72
CA TYR A 180 28.42 -12.46 -4.68
C TYR A 180 27.12 -11.93 -4.06
N LEU A 181 26.47 -12.68 -3.18
CA LEU A 181 25.11 -12.39 -2.69
C LEU A 181 24.92 -10.93 -2.24
N ASP A 182 25.88 -10.41 -1.47
CA ASP A 182 25.82 -9.08 -0.85
C ASP A 182 25.89 -7.93 -1.86
N ILE A 183 26.60 -8.14 -2.98
CA ILE A 183 26.82 -7.12 -4.01
C ILE A 183 26.05 -7.40 -5.31
N TRP A 184 25.43 -8.58 -5.46
CA TRP A 184 24.82 -9.02 -6.70
C TRP A 184 23.74 -8.07 -7.21
N LYS A 185 22.96 -7.49 -6.29
CA LYS A 185 21.86 -6.56 -6.62
C LYS A 185 22.35 -5.20 -7.08
N THR A 186 23.52 -4.77 -6.64
CA THR A 186 24.10 -3.45 -6.94
C THR A 186 25.15 -3.51 -8.06
N LEU A 187 25.62 -4.70 -8.41
CA LEU A 187 26.60 -4.93 -9.48
C LEU A 187 25.97 -4.76 -10.88
N ASN A 188 25.67 -3.53 -11.26
CA ASN A 188 24.93 -3.21 -12.49
C ASN A 188 25.83 -2.72 -13.64
N ASP A 189 27.13 -2.58 -13.39
CA ASP A 189 28.13 -2.34 -14.43
C ASP A 189 28.53 -3.67 -15.10
N PRO A 190 28.32 -3.84 -16.42
CA PRO A 190 28.57 -5.09 -17.11
C PRO A 190 30.05 -5.48 -17.17
N VAL A 191 30.98 -4.52 -17.20
CA VAL A 191 32.42 -4.79 -17.25
C VAL A 191 32.89 -5.38 -15.92
N THR A 192 32.62 -4.68 -14.82
CA THR A 192 32.93 -5.13 -13.46
C THR A 192 32.24 -6.46 -13.16
N LEU A 193 31.01 -6.66 -13.63
CA LEU A 193 30.31 -7.94 -13.50
C LEU A 193 31.06 -9.06 -14.22
N ALA A 194 31.43 -8.87 -15.48
CA ALA A 194 32.15 -9.87 -16.26
C ALA A 194 33.52 -10.21 -15.64
N GLU A 195 34.27 -9.20 -15.18
CA GLU A 195 35.56 -9.39 -14.51
C GLU A 195 35.41 -10.22 -13.23
N LYS A 196 34.44 -9.90 -12.38
CA LYS A 196 34.18 -10.68 -11.15
C LYS A 196 33.81 -12.12 -11.46
N LEU A 197 32.93 -12.35 -12.43
CA LEU A 197 32.55 -13.70 -12.84
C LEU A 197 33.76 -14.50 -13.35
N TYR A 198 34.62 -13.88 -14.16
CA TYR A 198 35.86 -14.48 -14.67
C TYR A 198 36.84 -14.83 -13.55
N LEU A 199 37.02 -13.94 -12.57
CA LEU A 199 37.87 -14.19 -11.40
C LEU A 199 37.39 -15.41 -10.60
N TYR A 200 36.09 -15.51 -10.33
CA TYR A 200 35.54 -16.65 -9.61
C TYR A 200 35.66 -17.96 -10.42
N GLU A 201 35.45 -17.91 -11.73
CA GLU A 201 35.66 -19.07 -12.62
C GLU A 201 37.11 -19.57 -12.57
N ASN A 202 38.08 -18.67 -12.59
CA ASN A 202 39.50 -19.00 -12.48
C ASN A 202 39.91 -19.52 -11.09
N ILE A 203 39.27 -19.04 -10.02
CA ILE A 203 39.48 -19.60 -8.69
C ILE A 203 38.88 -21.01 -8.62
N LYS A 204 37.73 -21.25 -9.26
CA LYS A 204 37.03 -22.54 -9.22
C LYS A 204 37.68 -23.62 -10.10
N SER A 205 38.21 -23.23 -11.26
CA SER A 205 38.76 -24.14 -12.29
C SER A 205 39.89 -25.06 -11.78
N PRO A 206 40.87 -24.59 -10.95
CA PRO A 206 41.87 -25.45 -10.32
C PRO A 206 41.27 -26.44 -9.32
N TYR A 207 40.35 -26.00 -8.44
CA TYR A 207 39.79 -26.85 -7.38
C TYR A 207 38.87 -27.95 -7.94
N GLN A 208 38.10 -27.66 -8.99
CA GLN A 208 37.30 -28.68 -9.67
C GLN A 208 38.14 -29.71 -10.42
N LYS A 209 39.31 -29.33 -10.95
CA LYS A 209 40.26 -30.27 -11.57
C LYS A 209 40.92 -31.18 -10.54
N PHE A 210 41.14 -30.71 -9.31
CA PHE A 210 41.64 -31.53 -8.22
C PHE A 210 40.60 -32.55 -7.72
N ILE A 211 39.35 -32.11 -7.51
CA ILE A 211 38.27 -33.00 -7.03
C ILE A 211 37.89 -34.07 -8.04
N LYS A 212 38.02 -33.82 -9.36
CA LYS A 212 37.77 -34.85 -10.39
C LYS A 212 38.94 -35.82 -10.62
N LYS A 213 40.10 -35.59 -10.01
CA LYS A 213 41.31 -36.42 -10.14
C LYS A 213 41.63 -37.22 -8.87
N SER A 214 40.84 -37.09 -7.82
CA SER A 214 40.88 -37.92 -6.59
C SER A 214 39.66 -38.84 -6.58
#